data_AF-A0A4Q6FWV8-F1
#
_entry.id   AF-A0A4Q6FWV8-F1
#
_cell.length_a   1.000
_cell.length_b   1.000
_cell.length_c   1.000
_cell.angle_alpha   90.00
_cell.angle_beta   90.00
_cell.angle_gamma   90.00
#
_symmetry.space_group_name_H-M   'P 1'
#
loop_
_entity.id
_entity.type
_entity.pdbx_description
1 polymer ?
#
loop_
_entity_poly.entity_id
_entity_poly.type
_entity_poly.pdbx_seq_one_letter_code
_entity_poly.pdbx_strand_id
1 'polypeptide(L)'
;MSLVTLLTYVLPHRLMSSLARRLAYSPSPRLKQWLIDTVTRKFGVDLSEAAQADARVYPTFNAFFTRALKPGARVADPDPRALLMPADGRISQCGP
;
A
#
# COMPACT_ATOMS: atom_id res chain seq x y z
N MET A 1 25.65 13.61 3.80
CA MET A 1 24.75 12.45 3.92
C MET A 1 24.46 12.22 5.40
N SER A 2 23.21 11.96 5.79
CA SER A 2 22.89 11.67 7.19
C SER A 2 23.31 10.24 7.55
N LEU A 3 23.46 9.95 8.85
CA LEU A 3 23.71 8.59 9.35
C LEU A 3 22.62 7.60 8.87
N VAL A 4 21.36 8.03 8.88
CA VAL A 4 20.24 7.22 8.40
C VAL A 4 20.40 6.87 6.91
N THR A 5 20.80 7.85 6.09
CA THR A 5 21.07 7.61 4.67
C THR A 5 22.20 6.60 4.50
N LEU A 6 23.30 6.73 5.26
CA LEU A 6 24.42 5.80 5.19
C LEU A 6 24.01 4.38 5.59
N LEU A 7 23.22 4.23 6.66
CA LEU A 7 22.67 2.93 7.07
C LEU A 7 21.78 2.32 5.99
N THR A 8 20.97 3.13 5.28
CA THR A 8 20.17 2.62 4.15
C THR A 8 21.01 2.07 3.01
N TYR A 9 22.15 2.68 2.68
CA TYR A 9 23.02 2.19 1.59
C TYR A 9 23.65 0.82 1.86
N VAL A 10 23.90 0.49 3.12
CA VAL A 10 24.56 -0.78 3.51
C VAL A 10 23.56 -1.94 3.63
N LEU A 11 22.26 -1.64 3.75
CA LEU A 11 21.23 -2.66 3.91
C LEU A 11 21.14 -3.58 2.68
N PRO A 12 21.06 -4.92 2.86
CA PRO A 12 20.94 -5.87 1.75
C PRO A 12 19.52 -5.82 1.16
N HIS A 13 19.21 -4.78 0.40
CA HIS A 13 17.84 -4.46 -0.06
C HIS A 13 17.15 -5.62 -0.76
N ARG A 14 17.85 -6.39 -1.61
CA ARG A 14 17.25 -7.54 -2.31
C ARG A 14 16.78 -8.63 -1.34
N LEU A 15 17.59 -8.93 -0.32
CA LEU A 15 17.22 -9.90 0.70
C LEU A 15 16.02 -9.40 1.50
N MET A 16 16.05 -8.13 1.92
CA MET A 16 14.95 -7.52 2.66
C MET A 16 13.64 -7.52 1.86
N SER A 17 13.68 -7.14 0.59
CA SER A 17 12.50 -7.17 -0.29
C SER A 17 11.98 -8.59 -0.49
N SER A 18 12.88 -9.59 -0.60
CA SER A 18 12.48 -11.00 -0.68
C SER A 18 11.78 -11.48 0.59
N LEU A 19 12.31 -11.10 1.77
CA LEU A 19 11.70 -11.40 3.06
C LEU A 19 10.34 -10.70 3.21
N ALA A 20 10.26 -9.41 2.87
CA ALA A 20 9.01 -8.64 2.89
C ALA A 20 7.96 -9.29 1.99
N ARG A 21 8.32 -9.72 0.78
CA ARG A 21 7.43 -10.47 -0.11
C ARG A 21 6.95 -11.77 0.54
N ARG A 22 7.85 -12.56 1.12
CA ARG A 22 7.46 -13.81 1.81
C ARG A 22 6.47 -13.57 2.95
N LEU A 23 6.66 -12.49 3.72
CA LEU A 23 5.73 -12.10 4.80
C LEU A 23 4.39 -11.62 4.24
N ALA A 24 4.42 -10.77 3.22
CA ALA A 24 3.24 -10.18 2.62
C ALA A 24 2.30 -11.23 2.01
N TYR A 25 2.86 -12.29 1.40
CA TYR A 25 2.10 -13.40 0.81
C TYR A 25 1.87 -14.58 1.77
N SER A 26 2.26 -14.47 3.05
CA SER A 26 2.04 -15.54 4.01
C SER A 26 0.55 -15.76 4.30
N PRO A 27 0.05 -17.01 4.26
CA PRO A 27 -1.35 -17.32 4.60
C PRO A 27 -1.59 -17.45 6.10
N SER A 28 -0.56 -17.28 6.95
CA SER A 28 -0.70 -17.41 8.41
C SER A 28 -1.70 -16.37 8.97
N PRO A 29 -2.82 -16.80 9.59
CA PRO A 29 -3.87 -15.88 10.03
C PRO A 29 -3.40 -14.86 11.06
N ARG A 30 -2.53 -15.27 11.99
CA ARG A 30 -1.99 -14.37 13.02
C ARG A 30 -1.04 -13.33 12.42
N LEU A 31 -0.16 -13.76 11.50
CA LEU A 31 0.82 -12.88 10.88
C LEU A 31 0.16 -11.87 9.96
N LYS A 32 -0.76 -12.30 9.07
CA LYS A 32 -1.47 -11.38 8.18
C LYS A 32 -2.25 -10.34 8.97
N GLN A 33 -2.95 -10.77 10.04
CA GLN A 33 -3.77 -9.85 10.83
C GLN A 33 -2.90 -8.83 11.55
N TRP A 34 -1.80 -9.28 12.16
CA TRP A 34 -0.85 -8.38 12.81
C TRP A 34 -0.26 -7.34 11.85
N LEU A 35 0.10 -7.73 10.62
CA LEU A 35 0.59 -6.80 9.60
C LEU A 35 -0.48 -5.79 9.17
N ILE A 36 -1.69 -6.27 8.87
CA ILE A 36 -2.82 -5.44 8.43
C ILE A 36 -3.19 -4.41 9.51
N ASP A 37 -3.32 -4.85 10.76
CA ASP A 37 -3.66 -4.00 11.90
C ASP A 37 -2.59 -2.94 12.16
N THR A 38 -1.32 -3.33 12.06
CA THR A 38 -0.18 -2.42 12.23
C THR A 38 -0.18 -1.33 11.18
N VAL A 39 -0.38 -1.69 9.90
CA VAL A 39 -0.42 -0.72 8.80
C VAL A 39 -1.65 0.17 8.91
N THR A 40 -2.81 -0.39 9.21
CA THR A 40 -4.06 0.38 9.35
C THR A 40 -3.93 1.45 10.42
N ARG A 41 -3.41 1.10 11.60
CA ARG A 41 -3.20 2.07 12.69
C ARG A 41 -2.07 3.06 12.39
N LYS A 42 -0.94 2.60 11.85
CA LYS A 42 0.25 3.44 11.66
C LYS A 42 0.07 4.47 10.55
N PHE A 43 -0.67 4.13 9.50
CA PHE A 43 -0.85 4.98 8.32
C PHE A 43 -2.25 5.60 8.20
N GLY A 44 -3.15 5.31 9.15
CA GLY A 44 -4.51 5.85 9.13
C GLY A 44 -5.28 5.39 7.89
N VAL A 45 -5.19 4.11 7.55
CA VAL A 45 -5.82 3.57 6.34
C VAL A 45 -7.34 3.67 6.44
N ASP A 46 -7.97 4.39 5.51
CA ASP A 46 -9.42 4.45 5.40
C ASP A 46 -9.96 3.16 4.75
N LEU A 47 -10.71 2.38 5.54
CA LEU A 47 -11.38 1.16 5.09
C LEU A 47 -12.80 1.42 4.59
N SER A 48 -13.33 2.63 4.78
CA SER A 48 -14.65 3.00 4.28
C SER A 48 -14.69 3.09 2.75
N GLU A 49 -13.56 3.37 2.11
CA GLU A 49 -13.41 3.37 0.65
C GLU A 49 -13.14 1.97 0.07
N ALA A 50 -12.74 0.99 0.88
CA ALA A 50 -12.41 -0.34 0.40
C ALA A 50 -13.69 -1.09 -0.04
N ALA A 51 -13.60 -1.82 -1.15
CA ALA A 51 -14.70 -2.67 -1.63
C ALA A 51 -15.07 -3.75 -0.60
N GLN A 52 -14.08 -4.26 0.13
CA GLN A 52 -14.26 -5.10 1.30
C GLN A 52 -13.73 -4.34 2.53
N ALA A 53 -14.65 -3.88 3.39
CA ALA A 53 -14.30 -3.11 4.58
C ALA A 53 -13.80 -3.99 5.75
N ASP A 54 -14.18 -5.28 5.82
CA ASP A 54 -13.67 -6.19 6.84
C ASP A 54 -12.26 -6.68 6.47
N ALA A 55 -11.26 -6.05 7.07
CA ALA A 55 -9.85 -6.36 6.91
C ALA A 55 -9.47 -7.82 7.25
N ARG A 56 -10.27 -8.52 8.07
CA ARG A 56 -9.99 -9.89 8.51
C ARG A 56 -10.23 -10.93 7.41
N VAL A 57 -11.04 -10.58 6.41
CA VAL A 57 -11.43 -11.46 5.30
C VAL A 57 -10.29 -11.66 4.30
N TYR A 58 -9.37 -10.70 4.19
CA TYR A 58 -8.25 -10.82 3.24
C TYR A 58 -7.34 -12.01 3.58
N PRO A 59 -7.02 -12.90 2.63
CA PRO A 59 -6.27 -14.12 2.90
C PRO A 59 -4.79 -13.87 3.23
N THR A 60 -4.23 -12.74 2.80
CA THR A 60 -2.83 -12.34 3.04
C THR A 60 -2.75 -10.82 3.23
N PHE A 61 -1.64 -10.33 3.78
CA PHE A 61 -1.38 -8.89 3.84
C PHE A 61 -1.31 -8.27 2.43
N ASN A 62 -0.73 -8.98 1.46
CA ASN A 62 -0.64 -8.48 0.09
C ASN A 62 -2.04 -8.28 -0.52
N ALA A 63 -2.97 -9.22 -0.29
CA ALA A 63 -4.36 -9.08 -0.76
C ALA A 63 -5.06 -7.85 -0.17
N PHE A 64 -4.78 -7.51 1.09
CA PHE A 64 -5.22 -6.27 1.72
C PHE A 64 -4.51 -5.03 1.15
N PHE A 65 -3.20 -5.12 0.93
CA PHE A 65 -2.38 -4.02 0.43
C PHE A 65 -2.81 -3.58 -0.98
N THR A 66 -3.19 -4.54 -1.83
CA THR A 66 -3.73 -4.31 -3.18
C THR A 66 -5.25 -4.35 -3.21
N ARG A 67 -5.93 -4.02 -2.10
CA ARG A 67 -7.40 -4.07 -2.03
C ARG A 67 -8.05 -3.20 -3.10
N ALA A 68 -9.16 -3.68 -3.65
CA ALA A 68 -10.01 -2.87 -4.53
C ALA A 68 -10.72 -1.78 -3.73
N LEU A 69 -10.93 -0.61 -4.35
CA LEU A 69 -11.80 0.44 -3.85
C LEU A 69 -13.25 0.19 -4.29
N LYS A 70 -14.21 0.79 -3.58
CA LYS A 70 -15.63 0.75 -3.95
C LYS A 70 -15.85 1.37 -5.33
N PRO A 71 -16.80 0.85 -6.13
CA PRO A 71 -17.27 1.54 -7.32
C PRO A 71 -17.68 2.97 -6.98
N GLY A 72 -17.26 3.93 -7.80
CA GLY A 72 -17.56 5.35 -7.58
C GLY A 72 -16.68 6.06 -6.54
N ALA A 73 -15.78 5.36 -5.82
CA ALA A 73 -14.82 6.02 -4.92
C ALA A 73 -13.87 6.96 -5.67
N ARG A 74 -13.59 6.66 -6.94
CA ARG A 74 -12.88 7.52 -7.89
C ARG A 74 -13.70 7.60 -9.16
N VAL A 75 -14.03 8.82 -9.59
CA VAL A 75 -14.76 9.09 -10.83
C VAL A 75 -13.79 9.77 -11.79
N ALA A 76 -13.54 9.14 -12.94
CA ALA A 76 -12.70 9.71 -13.98
C ALA A 76 -13.39 10.93 -14.62
N ASP A 77 -12.60 11.94 -14.99
CA ASP A 77 -13.11 13.07 -15.78
C ASP A 77 -13.59 12.55 -17.14
N PRO A 78 -14.80 12.93 -17.60
CA PRO A 78 -15.33 12.47 -18.88
C PRO A 78 -14.70 13.14 -20.11
N ASP A 79 -13.94 14.24 -19.99
CA ASP A 79 -13.29 14.87 -21.14
C ASP A 79 -12.16 13.97 -21.67
N PRO A 80 -12.22 13.46 -22.91
CA PRO A 80 -11.16 12.63 -23.48
C PRO A 80 -9.81 13.35 -23.65
N ARG A 81 -9.78 14.67 -23.49
CA ARG A 81 -8.55 15.48 -23.50
C ARG A 81 -7.98 15.74 -22.12
N ALA A 82 -8.69 15.37 -21.05
CA ALA A 82 -8.20 15.53 -19.69
C ALA A 82 -7.09 14.50 -19.40
N LEU A 83 -6.01 14.96 -18.78
CA LEU A 83 -5.02 14.08 -18.14
C LEU A 83 -5.48 13.81 -16.72
N LEU A 84 -5.63 12.53 -16.38
CA LEU A 84 -6.03 12.10 -15.06
C LEU A 84 -4.82 11.80 -14.17
N MET A 85 -5.02 11.89 -12.86
CA MET A 85 -4.03 11.39 -11.90
C MET A 85 -3.98 9.86 -11.96
N PRO A 86 -2.78 9.24 -12.07
CA PRO A 86 -2.67 7.80 -12.25
C PRO A 86 -2.85 7.01 -10.95
N ALA A 87 -2.71 7.67 -9.79
CA ALA A 87 -2.76 7.03 -8.49
C ALA A 87 -3.13 8.01 -7.38
N ASP A 88 -3.66 7.48 -6.28
CA ASP A 88 -3.84 8.22 -5.04
C ASP A 88 -2.48 8.49 -4.39
N GLY A 89 -2.19 9.73 -4.02
CA GLY A 89 -0.91 10.08 -3.42
C GLY A 89 -0.70 11.58 -3.26
N ARG A 90 0.57 11.98 -3.25
CA ARG A 90 0.99 13.39 -3.19
C ARG A 90 2.03 13.64 -4.25
N ILE A 91 1.96 14.82 -4.87
CA ILE A 91 2.99 15.28 -5.80
C ILE A 91 4.24 15.57 -4.98
N SER A 92 5.31 14.83 -5.24
CA SER A 92 6.63 15.08 -4.64
C SER A 92 7.30 16.27 -5.33
N GLN A 93 7.37 16.21 -6.66
CA GLN A 93 7.91 17.25 -7.53
C GLN A 93 7.13 17.21 -8.85
N CYS A 94 6.98 18.37 -9.50
CA CYS A 94 6.43 18.50 -10.85
C CYS A 94 7.21 19.60 -11.57
N GLY A 95 7.35 19.51 -12.89
CA GLY A 95 8.10 20.49 -13.67
C GLY A 95 7.82 20.37 -15.16
N PRO A 96 8.33 21.34 -15.95
CA PRO A 96 8.43 21.22 -17.41
C PRO A 96 9.21 19.97 -17.85
#